data_AF-A0AAU9X101-F1
#
_entry.id   AF-A0AAU9X101-F1
#
_cell.length_a   1.000
_cell.length_b   1.000
_cell.length_c   1.000
_cell.angle_alpha   90.00
_cell.angle_beta   90.00
_cell.angle_gamma   90.00
#
_symmetry.space_group_name_H-M   'P 1'
#
loop_
_entity.id
_entity.type
_entity.pdbx_description
1 polymer ?
#
loop_
_entity_poly.entity_id
_entity_poly.type
_entity_poly.pdbx_seq_one_letter_code
_entity_poly.pdbx_strand_id
1 'polypeptide(L)'
;MNPKFWLATMFLMSRIGVLDANSRCHVTESSIGGMYLRGHVFKVHRDELPEECFFLCEEEVTCQSYNVVIGQNICELNNRTKEARPEDFIPDQRRFYMKRSRNRVPLGSIKELPAESCNEIVSSEGEQVADGKYWIYSEENSEVIEASCEESWQKINGEEPVCFGAKDNQYGSFNMTKSGRVKTMKLIHKSGSVRCNNVTISSYWGCTWTPYKDNLMTIITDANKKAILPPAEDLKAFKTPGHFDNKEHFYSLPGYHHNSIELVFRNLVNPLSVSSNQEMQIWYGQDWIDRGEEDNSGKTCVDVYAWYE
;
A
#
# COMPACT_ATOMS: atom_id res chain seq x y z
N MET A 1 84.06 11.31 -42.67
CA MET A 1 83.29 10.06 -42.86
C MET A 1 82.86 9.57 -41.49
N ASN A 2 81.61 9.33 -41.10
CA ASN A 2 80.26 9.54 -41.65
C ASN A 2 79.31 9.40 -40.41
N PRO A 3 78.23 10.17 -40.26
CA PRO A 3 77.46 10.26 -39.02
C PRO A 3 76.19 9.41 -39.07
N LYS A 4 76.09 8.30 -38.30
CA LYS A 4 74.85 7.59 -37.87
C LYS A 4 75.26 6.71 -36.68
N PHE A 5 74.64 6.69 -35.50
CA PHE A 5 73.24 6.42 -35.24
C PHE A 5 72.90 6.92 -33.82
N TRP A 6 71.88 7.76 -33.74
CA TRP A 6 71.29 8.30 -32.51
C TRP A 6 70.34 7.29 -31.84
N LEU A 7 70.17 7.47 -30.52
CA LEU A 7 68.98 7.16 -29.70
C LEU A 7 68.54 5.70 -29.55
N ALA A 8 68.98 5.08 -28.45
CA ALA A 8 68.23 4.03 -27.77
C ALA A 8 68.05 4.40 -26.29
N THR A 9 67.44 5.55 -26.04
CA THR A 9 67.00 5.96 -24.70
C THR A 9 65.63 6.64 -24.83
N MET A 10 64.71 6.26 -23.94
CA MET A 10 63.36 6.83 -23.74
C MET A 10 62.23 6.29 -24.63
N PHE A 11 61.76 5.06 -24.36
CA PHE A 11 60.34 4.71 -24.54
C PHE A 11 59.87 3.76 -23.43
N LEU A 12 59.83 4.27 -22.20
CA LEU A 12 58.82 3.87 -21.23
C LEU A 12 57.96 5.12 -21.02
N MET A 13 57.07 5.37 -21.99
CA MET A 13 56.00 6.34 -21.81
C MET A 13 55.19 5.87 -20.61
N SER A 14 55.37 6.59 -19.51
CA SER A 14 54.47 6.68 -18.37
C SER A 14 53.03 6.78 -18.89
N ARG A 15 52.38 5.63 -19.05
CA ARG A 15 50.92 5.54 -18.95
C ARG A 15 50.63 5.33 -17.49
N ILE A 16 50.73 6.42 -16.71
CA ILE A 16 49.86 6.56 -15.55
C ILE A 16 48.46 6.53 -16.18
N GLY A 17 47.86 5.35 -16.20
CA GLY A 17 46.43 5.24 -16.43
C GLY A 17 45.80 6.20 -15.45
N VAL A 18 45.00 7.13 -15.95
CA VAL A 18 43.99 7.78 -15.12
C VAL A 18 43.22 6.62 -14.51
N LEU A 19 43.47 6.35 -13.22
CA LEU A 19 42.63 5.45 -12.45
C LEU A 19 41.27 6.10 -12.48
N ASP A 20 40.41 5.59 -13.35
CA ASP A 20 39.01 5.99 -13.42
C ASP A 20 38.35 5.54 -12.12
N ALA A 21 38.37 6.45 -11.14
CA ALA A 21 37.77 6.26 -9.83
C ALA A 21 36.23 6.13 -9.92
N ASN A 22 35.63 6.36 -11.10
CA ASN A 22 34.19 6.21 -11.31
C ASN A 22 33.70 4.76 -11.16
N SER A 23 34.58 3.76 -11.24
CA SER A 23 34.22 2.35 -11.06
C SER A 23 34.30 1.86 -9.61
N ARG A 24 34.77 2.69 -8.66
CA ARG A 24 34.89 2.32 -7.23
C ARG A 24 33.95 3.11 -6.31
N CYS A 25 33.25 4.11 -6.82
CA CYS A 25 32.15 4.71 -6.11
C CYS A 25 30.92 3.83 -6.31
N HIS A 26 30.59 3.02 -5.30
CA HIS A 26 29.19 2.61 -5.13
C HIS A 26 28.34 3.88 -5.20
N VAL A 27 27.16 3.82 -5.81
CA VAL A 27 26.19 4.92 -5.81
C VAL A 27 25.81 5.17 -4.35
N THR A 28 26.60 6.00 -3.68
CA THR A 28 26.28 6.53 -2.36
C THR A 28 25.22 7.58 -2.61
N GLU A 29 24.06 7.42 -1.98
CA GLU A 29 23.05 8.47 -1.94
C GLU A 29 23.74 9.78 -1.54
N SER A 30 23.57 10.81 -2.38
CA SER A 30 24.21 12.09 -2.18
C SER A 30 23.41 12.95 -1.20
N SER A 31 24.10 13.84 -0.49
CA SER A 31 23.40 14.86 0.29
C SER A 31 22.59 15.77 -0.64
N ILE A 32 21.41 16.16 -0.15
CA ILE A 32 20.51 17.08 -0.85
C ILE A 32 20.52 18.39 -0.08
N GLY A 33 21.28 19.35 -0.58
CA GLY A 33 21.37 20.69 0.00
C GLY A 33 20.10 21.50 -0.19
N GLY A 34 19.79 22.36 0.78
CA GLY A 34 18.64 23.25 0.73
C GLY A 34 17.30 22.57 1.00
N MET A 35 17.32 21.33 1.48
CA MET A 35 16.15 20.50 1.75
C MET A 35 16.32 19.79 3.09
N TYR A 36 15.21 19.46 3.75
CA TYR A 36 15.20 18.63 4.94
C TYR A 36 13.88 17.86 5.06
N LEU A 37 13.88 16.80 5.86
CA LEU A 37 12.68 16.03 6.19
C LEU A 37 12.07 16.54 7.49
N ARG A 38 10.85 17.07 7.42
CA ARG A 38 10.13 17.67 8.56
C ARG A 38 9.28 16.63 9.28
N GLY A 39 9.18 16.72 10.60
CA GLY A 39 8.17 15.97 11.37
C GLY A 39 8.56 14.53 11.73
N HIS A 40 9.67 14.03 11.21
CA HIS A 40 10.15 12.65 11.40
C HIS A 40 11.39 12.56 12.29
N VAL A 41 11.79 13.66 12.93
CA VAL A 41 12.96 13.73 13.81
C VAL A 41 12.65 13.05 15.14
N PHE A 42 13.34 11.96 15.46
CA PHE A 42 13.18 11.26 16.74
C PHE A 42 14.31 11.54 17.73
N LYS A 43 15.45 12.04 17.25
CA LYS A 43 16.61 12.38 18.10
C LYS A 43 17.38 13.56 17.52
N VAL A 44 17.86 14.44 18.41
CA VAL A 44 18.66 15.62 18.05
C VAL A 44 19.97 15.60 18.81
N HIS A 45 21.08 15.74 18.09
CA HIS A 45 22.42 15.95 18.65
C HIS A 45 22.90 17.37 18.33
N ARG A 46 23.61 17.98 19.29
CA ARG A 46 24.16 19.34 19.17
C ARG A 46 25.67 19.27 19.34
N ASP A 47 26.35 20.25 18.77
CA ASP A 47 27.81 20.38 18.79
C ASP A 47 28.53 19.24 18.04
N GLU A 48 27.85 18.61 17.08
CA GLU A 48 28.38 17.52 16.24
C GLU A 48 28.78 18.04 14.85
N LEU A 49 29.92 17.59 14.35
CA LEU A 49 30.33 17.85 12.98
C LEU A 49 29.35 17.18 12.00
N PRO A 50 29.09 17.78 10.82
CA PRO A 50 28.23 17.18 9.79
C PRO A 50 28.60 15.73 9.40
N GLU A 51 29.88 15.38 9.54
CA GLU A 51 30.43 14.05 9.26
C GLU A 51 30.07 13.04 10.36
N GLU A 52 29.91 13.48 11.61
CA GLU A 52 29.60 12.64 12.77
C GLU A 52 28.13 12.16 12.75
N CYS A 53 27.24 12.93 12.12
CA CYS A 53 25.84 12.54 11.89
C CYS A 53 25.68 11.16 11.27
N PHE A 54 26.59 10.80 10.36
CA PHE A 54 26.57 9.50 9.70
C PHE A 54 26.71 8.37 10.73
N PHE A 55 27.69 8.47 11.63
CA PHE A 55 27.94 7.47 12.66
C PHE A 55 26.83 7.43 13.70
N LEU A 56 26.33 8.59 14.13
CA LEU A 56 25.20 8.68 15.06
C LEU A 56 23.94 8.00 14.49
N CYS A 57 23.66 8.18 13.20
CA CYS A 57 22.57 7.48 12.54
C CYS A 57 22.84 5.98 12.39
N GLU A 58 24.08 5.56 12.15
CA GLU A 58 24.41 4.13 12.06
C GLU A 58 24.22 3.39 13.40
N GLU A 59 24.51 4.03 14.52
CA GLU A 59 24.33 3.48 15.87
C GLU A 59 22.85 3.30 16.26
N GLU A 60 21.97 4.16 15.72
CA GLU A 60 20.53 4.09 15.98
C GLU A 60 19.84 3.16 14.98
N VAL A 61 19.32 2.03 15.46
CA VAL A 61 18.69 1.00 14.60
C VAL A 61 17.48 1.53 13.82
N THR A 62 16.73 2.48 14.40
CA THR A 62 15.55 3.09 13.79
C THR A 62 15.89 4.26 12.86
N CYS A 63 17.15 4.72 12.81
CA CYS A 63 17.52 5.83 11.94
C CYS A 63 17.48 5.42 10.47
N GLN A 64 16.73 6.19 9.68
CA GLN A 64 16.50 6.00 8.25
C GLN A 64 17.13 7.11 7.41
N SER A 65 17.19 8.32 7.95
CA SER A 65 17.83 9.48 7.34
C SER A 65 18.18 10.49 8.43
N TYR A 66 18.82 11.59 8.07
CA TYR A 66 19.10 12.68 8.99
C TYR A 66 19.15 14.02 8.26
N ASN A 67 18.81 15.08 9.00
CA ASN A 67 19.02 16.46 8.57
C ASN A 67 20.24 17.03 9.30
N VAL A 68 20.95 17.94 8.64
CA VAL A 68 22.05 18.70 9.25
C VAL A 68 21.78 20.18 9.12
N VAL A 69 21.84 20.90 10.24
CA VAL A 69 21.71 22.37 10.26
C VAL A 69 23.08 23.01 10.09
N ILE A 70 23.29 23.60 8.91
CA ILE A 70 24.56 24.18 8.50
C ILE A 70 24.91 25.37 9.40
N GLY A 71 26.14 25.40 9.90
CA GLY A 71 26.65 26.48 10.75
C GLY A 71 26.18 26.43 12.22
N GLN A 72 25.36 25.45 12.60
CA GLN A 72 24.95 25.23 13.99
C GLN A 72 25.43 23.89 14.57
N ASN A 73 26.05 23.02 13.76
CA ASN A 73 26.53 21.71 14.19
C ASN A 73 25.41 20.88 14.88
N ILE A 74 24.21 20.90 14.28
CA ILE A 74 23.05 20.17 14.77
C ILE A 74 22.77 19.02 13.81
N CYS A 75 22.68 17.82 14.38
CA CYS A 75 22.22 16.62 13.72
C CYS A 75 20.79 16.29 14.15
N GLU A 76 19.88 16.10 13.20
CA GLU A 76 18.51 15.66 13.46
C GLU A 76 18.29 14.29 12.81
N LEU A 77 18.27 13.23 13.61
CA LEU A 77 18.06 11.87 13.13
C LEU A 77 16.57 11.64 12.87
N ASN A 78 16.26 11.09 11.70
CA ASN A 78 14.91 10.81 11.26
C ASN A 78 14.64 9.31 11.19
N ASN A 79 13.42 8.90 11.53
CA ASN A 79 12.93 7.51 11.43
C ASN A 79 12.24 7.22 10.09
N ARG A 80 12.31 8.17 9.14
CA ARG A 80 11.78 8.07 7.77
C ARG A 80 12.76 8.58 6.73
N THR A 81 12.46 8.27 5.49
CA THR A 81 13.16 8.77 4.30
C THR A 81 12.25 9.73 3.52
N LYS A 82 12.82 10.52 2.61
CA LYS A 82 12.05 11.36 1.69
C LYS A 82 11.17 10.54 0.72
N GLU A 83 11.54 9.29 0.43
CA GLU A 83 10.74 8.41 -0.42
C GLU A 83 9.50 7.90 0.32
N ALA A 84 9.63 7.62 1.63
CA ALA A 84 8.49 7.28 2.49
C ALA A 84 7.53 8.46 2.71
N ARG A 85 8.08 9.69 2.81
CA ARG A 85 7.35 10.91 3.17
C ARG A 85 7.68 12.10 2.26
N PRO A 86 7.33 12.03 0.97
CA PRO A 86 7.66 13.08 0.01
C PRO A 86 6.99 14.43 0.34
N GLU A 87 5.82 14.42 0.97
CA GLU A 87 5.06 15.61 1.38
C GLU A 87 5.75 16.42 2.48
N ASP A 88 6.60 15.78 3.27
CA ASP A 88 7.37 16.40 4.36
C ASP A 88 8.80 16.75 3.97
N PHE A 89 9.21 16.43 2.74
CA PHE A 89 10.51 16.78 2.21
C PHE A 89 10.50 18.21 1.66
N ILE A 90 10.82 19.17 2.52
CA ILE A 90 10.59 20.60 2.27
C ILE A 90 11.88 21.41 2.14
N PRO A 91 11.85 22.55 1.43
CA PRO A 91 13.02 23.41 1.29
C PRO A 91 13.41 24.12 2.59
N ASP A 92 14.71 24.10 2.91
CA ASP A 92 15.36 24.96 3.91
C ASP A 92 16.83 25.16 3.53
N GLN A 93 17.19 26.40 3.14
CA GLN A 93 18.54 26.75 2.70
C GLN A 93 19.61 26.63 3.79
N ARG A 94 19.22 26.50 5.06
CA ARG A 94 20.13 26.31 6.19
C ARG A 94 20.39 24.84 6.50
N ARG A 95 19.80 23.93 5.73
CA ARG A 95 19.86 22.50 5.99
C ARG A 95 20.31 21.71 4.77
N PHE A 96 20.81 20.52 5.02
CA PHE A 96 20.84 19.47 4.02
C PHE A 96 20.29 18.17 4.59
N TYR A 97 19.71 17.37 3.71
CA TYR A 97 19.21 16.03 4.00
C TYR A 97 20.21 14.98 3.54
N MET A 98 20.33 13.90 4.31
CA MET A 98 21.05 12.69 3.90
C MET A 98 20.23 11.46 4.28
N LYS A 99 20.08 10.52 3.35
CA LYS A 99 19.50 9.21 3.63
C LYS A 99 20.59 8.24 4.13
N ARG A 100 20.22 7.34 5.04
CA ARG A 100 21.15 6.33 5.56
C ARG A 100 21.45 5.30 4.47
N SER A 101 22.72 5.22 4.08
CA SER A 101 23.16 4.37 2.97
C SER A 101 23.64 2.98 3.40
N ARG A 102 24.00 2.77 4.67
CA ARG A 102 24.55 1.51 5.17
C ARG A 102 23.77 0.96 6.33
N ASN A 103 23.63 -0.37 6.36
CA ASN A 103 22.98 -1.12 7.43
C ASN A 103 21.60 -0.55 7.80
N ARG A 104 20.90 0.08 6.85
CA ARG A 104 19.57 0.64 7.07
C ARG A 104 18.59 -0.52 7.22
N VAL A 105 17.89 -0.55 8.34
CA VAL A 105 16.81 -1.51 8.55
C VAL A 105 15.64 -1.13 7.63
N PRO A 106 15.08 -2.06 6.83
CA PRO A 106 13.91 -1.79 6.02
C PRO A 106 12.73 -1.29 6.86
N LEU A 107 11.97 -0.34 6.32
CA LEU A 107 10.83 0.22 7.02
C LEU A 107 9.79 -0.87 7.34
N GLY A 108 9.31 -0.94 8.58
CA GLY A 108 8.34 -1.94 9.03
C GLY A 108 8.92 -3.32 9.33
N SER A 109 10.21 -3.59 9.11
CA SER A 109 10.76 -4.93 9.34
C SER A 109 11.03 -5.26 10.82
N ILE A 110 11.03 -4.25 11.70
CA ILE A 110 11.18 -4.40 13.15
C ILE A 110 10.09 -3.60 13.88
N LYS A 111 9.73 -4.03 15.09
CA LYS A 111 8.63 -3.44 15.86
C LYS A 111 8.91 -2.00 16.30
N GLU A 112 10.18 -1.65 16.47
CA GLU A 112 10.66 -0.32 16.86
C GLU A 112 10.65 0.68 15.69
N LEU A 113 10.52 0.18 14.46
CA LEU A 113 10.44 0.98 13.23
C LEU A 113 9.20 0.57 12.42
N PRO A 114 7.99 0.73 12.97
CA PRO A 114 6.77 0.39 12.25
C PRO A 114 6.53 1.40 11.12
N ALA A 115 5.85 0.97 10.06
CA ALA A 115 5.34 1.84 9.00
C ALA A 115 3.93 2.37 9.35
N GLU A 116 3.43 3.37 8.64
CA GLU A 116 2.04 3.79 8.69
C GLU A 116 1.16 2.91 7.80
N SER A 117 1.65 2.43 6.65
CA SER A 117 0.86 1.58 5.76
C SER A 117 1.77 0.73 4.85
N CYS A 118 1.20 -0.32 4.24
CA CYS A 118 1.89 -1.08 3.20
C CYS A 118 2.32 -0.18 2.03
N ASN A 119 1.52 0.84 1.71
CA ASN A 119 1.84 1.86 0.71
C ASN A 119 3.09 2.68 1.08
N GLU A 120 3.28 3.03 2.35
CA GLU A 120 4.51 3.69 2.82
C GLU A 120 5.73 2.78 2.67
N ILE A 121 5.59 1.48 2.99
CA ILE A 121 6.67 0.50 2.85
C ILE A 121 7.10 0.39 1.39
N VAL A 122 6.15 0.24 0.47
CA VAL A 122 6.44 0.23 -0.98
C VAL A 122 7.13 1.52 -1.41
N SER A 123 6.66 2.68 -0.92
CA SER A 123 7.26 3.97 -1.27
C SER A 123 8.72 4.09 -0.77
N SER A 124 9.02 3.52 0.40
CA SER A 124 10.35 3.56 1.01
C SER A 124 11.33 2.51 0.46
N GLU A 125 10.86 1.29 0.23
CA GLU A 125 11.68 0.10 -0.04
C GLU A 125 11.56 -0.42 -1.48
N GLY A 126 10.49 -0.05 -2.19
CA GLY A 126 10.14 -0.56 -3.52
C GLY A 126 9.13 -1.70 -3.50
N GLU A 127 8.44 -1.90 -4.62
CA GLU A 127 7.32 -2.86 -4.76
C GLU A 127 7.70 -4.30 -4.41
N GLN A 128 8.86 -4.78 -4.85
CA GLN A 128 9.30 -6.17 -4.63
C GLN A 128 9.53 -6.52 -3.16
N VAL A 129 9.69 -5.51 -2.30
CA VAL A 129 9.98 -5.73 -0.88
C VAL A 129 8.69 -5.97 -0.10
N ALA A 130 7.57 -5.33 -0.46
CA ALA A 130 6.41 -5.27 0.43
C ALA A 130 5.62 -6.58 0.60
N ASP A 131 5.93 -7.65 -0.16
CA ASP A 131 5.29 -8.94 0.03
C ASP A 131 5.79 -9.61 1.31
N GLY A 132 4.94 -9.64 2.34
CA GLY A 132 5.29 -10.26 3.61
C GLY A 132 4.56 -9.68 4.81
N LYS A 133 5.12 -9.97 5.99
CA LYS A 133 4.61 -9.50 7.27
C LYS A 133 5.46 -8.33 7.77
N TYR A 134 4.79 -7.23 8.11
CA TYR A 134 5.40 -5.98 8.49
C TYR A 134 4.76 -5.40 9.75
N TRP A 135 5.55 -4.68 10.55
CA TRP A 135 5.06 -3.90 11.67
C TRP A 135 4.51 -2.57 11.17
N ILE A 136 3.24 -2.30 11.46
CA ILE A 136 2.59 -1.03 11.14
C ILE A 136 1.85 -0.47 12.35
N TYR A 137 1.62 0.84 12.37
CA TYR A 137 0.75 1.47 13.36
C TYR A 137 -0.72 1.08 13.13
N SER A 138 -1.41 0.58 14.17
CA SER A 138 -2.86 0.33 14.14
C SER A 138 -3.69 1.60 14.38
N GLU A 139 -3.11 2.56 15.09
CA GLU A 139 -3.66 3.86 15.44
C GLU A 139 -2.53 4.87 15.32
N GLU A 140 -2.80 6.13 14.94
CA GLU A 140 -1.76 7.14 14.70
C GLU A 140 -0.72 7.16 15.84
N ASN A 141 0.48 6.65 15.55
CA ASN A 141 1.65 6.64 16.43
C ASN A 141 1.45 6.01 17.82
N SER A 142 0.54 5.05 18.00
CA SER A 142 0.32 4.42 19.31
C SER A 142 0.54 2.91 19.31
N GLU A 143 -0.44 2.11 18.90
CA GLU A 143 -0.34 0.66 18.90
C GLU A 143 0.28 0.14 17.60
N VAL A 144 1.10 -0.92 17.71
CA VAL A 144 1.85 -1.51 16.60
C VAL A 144 1.40 -2.96 16.42
N ILE A 145 0.98 -3.29 15.20
CA ILE A 145 0.47 -4.60 14.80
C ILE A 145 1.33 -5.19 13.69
N GLU A 146 1.30 -6.52 13.56
CA GLU A 146 1.82 -7.20 12.38
C GLU A 146 0.73 -7.23 11.29
N ALA A 147 1.06 -6.72 10.11
CA ALA A 147 0.18 -6.68 8.94
C ALA A 147 0.79 -7.48 7.80
N SER A 148 -0.04 -8.22 7.07
CA SER A 148 0.34 -8.85 5.82
C SER A 148 0.17 -7.87 4.67
N CYS A 149 1.27 -7.49 4.06
CA CYS A 149 1.33 -6.61 2.90
C CYS A 149 1.56 -7.45 1.62
N GLU A 150 0.91 -7.04 0.54
CA GLU A 150 1.09 -7.54 -0.82
C GLU A 150 1.11 -6.32 -1.72
N GLU A 151 2.29 -5.95 -2.22
CA GLU A 151 2.55 -4.60 -2.73
C GLU A 151 2.05 -3.53 -1.70
N SER A 152 1.21 -2.58 -2.14
CA SER A 152 0.64 -1.54 -1.26
C SER A 152 -0.66 -1.98 -0.57
N TRP A 153 -1.12 -3.21 -0.81
CA TRP A 153 -2.35 -3.73 -0.22
C TRP A 153 -2.08 -4.35 1.14
N GLN A 154 -2.93 -4.02 2.11
CA GLN A 154 -2.96 -4.72 3.40
C GLN A 154 -4.05 -5.78 3.40
N LYS A 155 -3.71 -7.04 3.69
CA LYS A 155 -4.70 -8.08 3.96
C LYS A 155 -5.41 -7.80 5.30
N ILE A 156 -6.73 -7.82 5.29
CA ILE A 156 -7.58 -7.42 6.43
C ILE A 156 -8.11 -8.63 7.20
N ASN A 157 -8.65 -9.63 6.50
CA ASN A 157 -9.06 -10.86 7.17
C ASN A 157 -7.82 -11.69 7.57
N GLY A 158 -7.97 -12.50 8.61
CA GLY A 158 -6.92 -13.39 9.08
C GLY A 158 -6.67 -14.59 8.14
N GLU A 159 -6.34 -15.73 8.72
CA GLU A 159 -6.11 -16.97 7.96
C GLU A 159 -7.39 -17.49 7.28
N GLU A 160 -8.53 -17.28 7.93
CA GLU A 160 -9.83 -17.72 7.42
C GLU A 160 -10.44 -16.72 6.42
N PRO A 161 -10.89 -17.17 5.24
CA PRO A 161 -11.62 -16.34 4.28
C PRO A 161 -12.95 -15.82 4.84
N VAL A 162 -13.35 -14.63 4.39
CA VAL A 162 -14.68 -14.06 4.66
C VAL A 162 -15.67 -14.68 3.69
N CYS A 163 -16.69 -15.36 4.21
CA CYS A 163 -17.66 -16.05 3.37
C CYS A 163 -19.06 -15.44 3.49
N PHE A 164 -19.70 -15.17 2.36
CA PHE A 164 -21.06 -14.63 2.28
C PHE A 164 -21.94 -15.47 1.34
N GLY A 165 -23.20 -15.61 1.72
CA GLY A 165 -24.26 -16.33 1.02
C GLY A 165 -25.10 -15.40 0.17
N ALA A 166 -26.00 -16.01 -0.61
CA ALA A 166 -26.89 -15.30 -1.52
C ALA A 166 -28.29 -15.03 -0.94
N LYS A 167 -28.56 -15.41 0.32
CA LYS A 167 -29.84 -15.23 0.99
C LYS A 167 -29.80 -15.41 2.51
N ASP A 168 -30.92 -15.11 3.16
CA ASP A 168 -31.21 -15.36 4.58
C ASP A 168 -30.31 -14.56 5.53
N ASN A 169 -29.96 -13.32 5.15
CA ASN A 169 -29.03 -12.47 5.87
C ASN A 169 -27.66 -13.11 6.11
N GLN A 170 -27.16 -13.89 5.14
CA GLN A 170 -25.89 -14.61 5.24
C GLN A 170 -24.72 -13.74 4.77
N TYR A 171 -24.57 -12.55 5.32
CA TYR A 171 -23.40 -11.72 5.05
C TYR A 171 -22.12 -12.33 5.63
N GLY A 172 -20.99 -11.96 5.03
CA GLY A 172 -19.67 -12.21 5.60
C GLY A 172 -19.22 -10.98 6.37
N SER A 173 -18.81 -11.13 7.63
CA SER A 173 -18.28 -10.02 8.43
C SER A 173 -16.76 -10.07 8.50
N PHE A 174 -16.15 -8.90 8.59
CA PHE A 174 -14.73 -8.74 8.89
C PHE A 174 -14.50 -7.44 9.65
N ASN A 175 -13.44 -7.41 10.46
CA ASN A 175 -13.08 -6.22 11.21
C ASN A 175 -11.86 -5.55 10.59
N MET A 176 -11.88 -4.23 10.50
CA MET A 176 -10.69 -3.47 10.13
C MET A 176 -9.62 -3.69 11.19
N THR A 177 -8.39 -3.93 10.75
CA THR A 177 -7.25 -4.21 11.63
C THR A 177 -6.58 -2.95 12.15
N LYS A 178 -6.86 -1.79 11.55
CA LYS A 178 -6.31 -0.50 11.94
C LYS A 178 -7.24 0.66 11.61
N SER A 179 -7.05 1.77 12.31
CA SER A 179 -7.61 3.07 12.00
C SER A 179 -6.86 3.74 10.86
N GLY A 180 -7.57 4.55 10.09
CA GLY A 180 -6.97 5.35 9.04
C GLY A 180 -7.95 5.65 7.92
N ARG A 181 -7.39 6.08 6.78
CA ARG A 181 -8.15 6.43 5.59
C ARG A 181 -7.93 5.38 4.51
N VAL A 182 -9.01 4.73 4.08
CA VAL A 182 -9.00 3.67 3.05
C VAL A 182 -9.46 4.25 1.71
N LYS A 183 -8.62 4.16 0.68
CA LYS A 183 -8.93 4.63 -0.68
C LYS A 183 -9.88 3.68 -1.40
N THR A 184 -9.63 2.38 -1.26
CA THR A 184 -10.41 1.31 -1.89
C THR A 184 -10.10 -0.03 -1.21
N MET A 185 -10.85 -1.06 -1.58
CA MET A 185 -10.60 -2.45 -1.20
C MET A 185 -10.52 -3.34 -2.45
N LYS A 186 -9.86 -4.49 -2.32
CA LYS A 186 -9.97 -5.59 -3.27
C LYS A 186 -10.43 -6.87 -2.58
N LEU A 187 -11.16 -7.69 -3.30
CA LEU A 187 -11.58 -9.02 -2.88
C LEU A 187 -10.91 -10.05 -3.77
N ILE A 188 -10.29 -11.08 -3.19
CA ILE A 188 -9.71 -12.20 -3.94
C ILE A 188 -10.54 -13.45 -3.67
N HIS A 189 -11.11 -14.05 -4.71
CA HIS A 189 -11.89 -15.29 -4.58
C HIS A 189 -11.01 -16.44 -4.11
N LYS A 190 -11.49 -17.19 -3.12
CA LYS A 190 -10.80 -18.38 -2.59
C LYS A 190 -11.55 -19.65 -2.92
N SER A 191 -12.87 -19.64 -2.71
CA SER A 191 -13.69 -20.83 -2.89
C SER A 191 -15.18 -20.52 -2.97
N GLY A 192 -15.97 -21.53 -3.32
CA GLY A 192 -17.42 -21.46 -3.35
C GLY A 192 -17.96 -20.66 -4.54
N SER A 193 -19.27 -20.59 -4.62
CA SER A 193 -20.00 -19.85 -5.64
C SER A 193 -21.42 -19.58 -5.16
N VAL A 194 -22.04 -18.56 -5.73
CA VAL A 194 -23.41 -18.11 -5.44
C VAL A 194 -24.27 -18.20 -6.70
N ARG A 195 -25.59 -18.30 -6.50
CA ARG A 195 -26.58 -18.39 -7.56
C ARG A 195 -27.84 -17.60 -7.16
N CYS A 196 -28.39 -16.83 -8.10
CA CYS A 196 -29.55 -15.94 -7.92
C CYS A 196 -30.92 -16.56 -8.27
N ASN A 197 -30.97 -17.84 -8.67
CA ASN A 197 -32.19 -18.63 -8.85
C ASN A 197 -31.81 -20.07 -9.19
N ASN A 198 -32.79 -20.97 -9.27
CA ASN A 198 -32.55 -22.39 -9.52
C ASN A 198 -31.98 -22.73 -10.91
N VAL A 199 -32.05 -21.81 -11.88
CA VAL A 199 -31.79 -22.06 -13.30
C VAL A 199 -30.45 -21.46 -13.78
N THR A 200 -29.99 -20.39 -13.14
CA THR A 200 -28.78 -19.68 -13.52
C THR A 200 -27.51 -20.48 -13.23
N ILE A 201 -26.45 -20.18 -13.96
CA ILE A 201 -25.12 -20.74 -13.68
C ILE A 201 -24.56 -20.01 -12.46
N SER A 202 -23.93 -20.76 -11.55
CA SER A 202 -23.31 -20.17 -10.38
C SER A 202 -22.09 -19.32 -10.75
N SER A 203 -21.84 -18.28 -9.97
CA SER A 203 -20.72 -17.37 -10.17
C SER A 203 -20.09 -16.97 -8.85
N TYR A 204 -19.02 -16.18 -8.88
CA TYR A 204 -18.37 -15.70 -7.66
C TYR A 204 -19.03 -14.42 -7.15
N TRP A 205 -19.46 -13.54 -8.06
CA TRP A 205 -19.73 -12.15 -7.72
C TRP A 205 -21.13 -11.64 -8.04
N GLY A 206 -21.98 -12.43 -8.70
CA GLY A 206 -23.25 -11.90 -9.19
C GLY A 206 -24.23 -12.95 -9.70
N CYS A 207 -25.03 -12.54 -10.68
CA CYS A 207 -26.14 -13.31 -11.22
C CYS A 207 -26.01 -13.39 -12.74
N THR A 208 -25.88 -14.60 -13.29
CA THR A 208 -25.71 -14.82 -14.73
C THR A 208 -27.02 -14.70 -15.53
N TRP A 209 -28.10 -14.21 -14.91
CA TRP A 209 -29.37 -13.97 -15.59
C TRP A 209 -29.25 -12.79 -16.56
N THR A 210 -29.69 -12.99 -17.80
CA THR A 210 -29.44 -12.07 -18.93
C THR A 210 -29.76 -10.59 -18.67
N PRO A 211 -30.84 -10.22 -17.97
CA PRO A 211 -31.13 -8.82 -17.63
C PRO A 211 -30.07 -8.12 -16.76
N TYR A 212 -29.33 -8.86 -15.93
CA TYR A 212 -28.20 -8.29 -15.19
C TYR A 212 -26.95 -8.12 -16.06
N LYS A 213 -26.89 -8.69 -17.27
CA LYS A 213 -25.69 -8.66 -18.14
C LYS A 213 -24.47 -9.15 -17.35
N ASP A 214 -23.34 -8.44 -17.43
CA ASP A 214 -22.12 -8.71 -16.66
C ASP A 214 -22.02 -7.91 -15.36
N ASN A 215 -23.15 -7.38 -14.85
CA ASN A 215 -23.13 -6.61 -13.60
C ASN A 215 -22.91 -7.53 -12.38
N LEU A 216 -22.19 -7.00 -11.40
CA LEU A 216 -21.85 -7.66 -10.15
C LEU A 216 -22.87 -7.28 -9.06
N MET A 217 -22.93 -8.12 -8.02
CA MET A 217 -23.84 -7.97 -6.88
C MET A 217 -23.12 -8.10 -5.53
N THR A 218 -21.79 -8.04 -5.51
CA THR A 218 -21.02 -8.10 -4.26
C THR A 218 -20.86 -6.70 -3.69
N ILE A 219 -21.47 -6.45 -2.53
CA ILE A 219 -21.54 -5.14 -1.88
C ILE A 219 -20.82 -5.20 -0.53
N ILE A 220 -19.87 -4.30 -0.31
CA ILE A 220 -19.26 -4.06 1.00
C ILE A 220 -20.02 -2.94 1.70
N THR A 221 -20.45 -3.18 2.93
CA THR A 221 -21.20 -2.23 3.75
C THR A 221 -20.51 -1.99 5.09
N ASP A 222 -20.93 -0.93 5.78
CA ASP A 222 -20.71 -0.82 7.23
C ASP A 222 -21.68 -1.75 8.00
N ALA A 223 -21.54 -1.80 9.33
CA ALA A 223 -22.39 -2.59 10.22
C ALA A 223 -23.88 -2.18 10.22
N ASN A 224 -24.22 -0.99 9.69
CA ASN A 224 -25.59 -0.49 9.56
C ASN A 224 -26.19 -0.79 8.18
N LYS A 225 -25.60 -1.73 7.41
CA LYS A 225 -25.96 -2.06 6.02
C LYS A 225 -25.84 -0.88 5.05
N LYS A 226 -25.11 0.19 5.37
CA LYS A 226 -24.87 1.29 4.42
C LYS A 226 -23.80 0.88 3.43
N ALA A 227 -24.09 0.95 2.13
CA ALA A 227 -23.12 0.64 1.07
C ALA A 227 -21.90 1.56 1.13
N ILE A 228 -20.72 0.94 1.01
CA ILE A 228 -19.40 1.57 1.02
C ILE A 228 -18.69 1.31 -0.31
N LEU A 229 -18.62 0.04 -0.74
CA LEU A 229 -18.07 -0.36 -2.04
C LEU A 229 -19.02 -1.34 -2.75
N PRO A 230 -19.38 -1.12 -4.03
CA PRO A 230 -19.07 0.11 -4.77
C PRO A 230 -19.80 1.31 -4.11
N PRO A 231 -19.39 2.54 -4.42
CA PRO A 231 -20.11 3.73 -3.95
C PRO A 231 -21.57 3.72 -4.41
N ALA A 232 -22.45 4.34 -3.64
CA ALA A 232 -23.89 4.32 -3.89
C ALA A 232 -24.24 4.84 -5.29
N GLU A 233 -23.51 5.83 -5.82
CA GLU A 233 -23.72 6.37 -7.17
C GLU A 233 -23.44 5.39 -8.32
N ASP A 234 -22.74 4.27 -8.06
CA ASP A 234 -22.49 3.22 -9.05
C ASP A 234 -23.57 2.13 -9.05
N LEU A 235 -24.39 2.08 -8.00
CA LEU A 235 -25.42 1.08 -7.84
C LEU A 235 -26.58 1.34 -8.81
N LYS A 236 -27.20 0.26 -9.25
CA LYS A 236 -28.29 0.24 -10.21
C LYS A 236 -29.45 -0.56 -9.65
N ALA A 237 -30.64 -0.13 -10.02
CA ALA A 237 -31.89 -0.80 -9.79
C ALA A 237 -32.50 -1.25 -11.13
N PHE A 238 -33.38 -2.26 -11.11
CA PHE A 238 -34.10 -2.63 -12.32
C PHE A 238 -35.13 -1.56 -12.68
N LYS A 239 -35.08 -1.12 -13.93
CA LYS A 239 -36.04 -0.17 -14.50
C LYS A 239 -36.74 -0.83 -15.69
N THR A 240 -37.37 -1.98 -15.48
CA THR A 240 -38.12 -2.68 -16.54
C THR A 240 -39.63 -2.45 -16.40
N PRO A 241 -40.37 -2.23 -17.51
CA PRO A 241 -41.82 -2.12 -17.46
C PRO A 241 -42.44 -3.42 -16.91
N GLY A 242 -43.19 -3.32 -15.81
CA GLY A 242 -43.82 -4.47 -15.14
C GLY A 242 -43.01 -5.11 -14.02
N HIS A 243 -41.77 -4.68 -13.78
CA HIS A 243 -40.95 -5.10 -12.63
C HIS A 243 -40.24 -3.87 -12.04
N PHE A 244 -40.94 -3.19 -11.11
CA PHE A 244 -40.41 -2.01 -10.42
C PHE A 244 -39.72 -2.43 -9.13
N ASP A 245 -38.48 -2.93 -9.24
CA ASP A 245 -37.60 -2.94 -8.08
C ASP A 245 -36.73 -1.69 -8.12
N ASN A 246 -37.16 -0.66 -7.39
CA ASN A 246 -36.45 0.61 -7.28
C ASN A 246 -35.23 0.52 -6.35
N LYS A 247 -34.98 -0.64 -5.72
CA LYS A 247 -33.84 -0.82 -4.83
C LYS A 247 -32.59 -1.13 -5.64
N GLU A 248 -31.56 -0.32 -5.44
CA GLU A 248 -30.28 -0.49 -6.10
C GLU A 248 -29.50 -1.62 -5.43
N HIS A 249 -28.96 -2.56 -6.20
CA HIS A 249 -28.33 -3.78 -5.65
C HIS A 249 -27.31 -4.45 -6.57
N PHE A 250 -27.04 -3.87 -7.74
CA PHE A 250 -26.05 -4.37 -8.68
C PHE A 250 -25.30 -3.23 -9.35
N TYR A 251 -24.13 -3.50 -9.92
CA TYR A 251 -23.26 -2.46 -10.50
C TYR A 251 -22.40 -3.03 -11.62
N SER A 252 -21.84 -2.15 -12.45
CA SER A 252 -20.81 -2.53 -13.42
C SER A 252 -19.44 -2.11 -12.90
N LEU A 253 -18.47 -3.02 -12.94
CA LEU A 253 -17.08 -2.72 -12.64
C LEU A 253 -16.24 -2.96 -13.91
N PRO A 254 -15.69 -1.91 -14.56
CA PRO A 254 -14.98 -2.05 -15.82
C PRO A 254 -13.82 -3.06 -15.75
N GLY A 255 -13.77 -4.00 -16.69
CA GLY A 255 -12.74 -5.05 -16.73
C GLY A 255 -13.05 -6.31 -15.90
N TYR A 256 -14.13 -6.30 -15.12
CA TYR A 256 -14.54 -7.42 -14.27
C TYR A 256 -15.86 -8.03 -14.73
N HIS A 257 -16.02 -9.32 -14.41
CA HIS A 257 -17.21 -10.11 -14.72
C HIS A 257 -17.46 -11.11 -13.58
N HIS A 258 -18.55 -11.90 -13.67
CA HIS A 258 -19.01 -12.74 -12.57
C HIS A 258 -18.03 -13.81 -12.04
N ASN A 259 -16.96 -14.10 -12.78
CA ASN A 259 -15.98 -15.16 -12.49
C ASN A 259 -14.53 -14.64 -12.48
N SER A 260 -14.32 -13.32 -12.42
CA SER A 260 -12.99 -12.75 -12.21
C SER A 260 -12.39 -13.32 -10.91
N ILE A 261 -11.10 -13.62 -10.87
CA ILE A 261 -10.47 -14.21 -9.65
C ILE A 261 -10.33 -13.19 -8.51
N GLU A 262 -10.42 -11.91 -8.84
CA GLU A 262 -10.42 -10.80 -7.91
C GLU A 262 -11.41 -9.72 -8.37
N LEU A 263 -11.79 -8.84 -7.45
CA LEU A 263 -12.46 -7.58 -7.71
C LEU A 263 -11.66 -6.46 -7.06
N VAL A 264 -11.11 -5.54 -7.84
CA VAL A 264 -10.51 -4.30 -7.32
C VAL A 264 -11.51 -3.18 -7.52
N PHE A 265 -12.08 -2.68 -6.44
CA PHE A 265 -13.04 -1.59 -6.53
C PHE A 265 -12.35 -0.29 -6.92
N ARG A 266 -13.08 0.62 -7.57
CA ARG A 266 -12.54 1.95 -7.89
C ARG A 266 -12.26 2.74 -6.61
N ASN A 267 -11.32 3.69 -6.72
CA ASN A 267 -11.03 4.61 -5.62
C ASN A 267 -12.25 5.45 -5.24
N LEU A 268 -12.45 5.62 -3.93
CA LEU A 268 -13.39 6.56 -3.37
C LEU A 268 -12.91 7.98 -3.62
N VAL A 269 -13.82 8.88 -4.02
CA VAL A 269 -13.51 10.32 -4.16
C VAL A 269 -13.08 10.90 -2.81
N ASN A 270 -13.76 10.48 -1.74
CA ASN A 270 -13.39 10.75 -0.37
C ASN A 270 -13.02 9.43 0.31
N PRO A 271 -11.73 9.19 0.61
CA PRO A 271 -11.29 8.01 1.33
C PRO A 271 -12.10 7.77 2.61
N LEU A 272 -12.45 6.52 2.84
CA LEU A 272 -13.24 6.07 3.98
C LEU A 272 -12.40 6.14 5.26
N SER A 273 -12.84 6.94 6.22
CA SER A 273 -12.29 6.88 7.58
C SER A 273 -12.82 5.66 8.31
N VAL A 274 -11.91 4.79 8.74
CA VAL A 274 -12.21 3.59 9.52
C VAL A 274 -11.54 3.64 10.87
N SER A 275 -12.12 2.95 11.84
CA SER A 275 -11.51 2.70 13.14
C SER A 275 -10.99 1.26 13.26
N SER A 276 -9.96 1.05 14.08
CA SER A 276 -9.53 -0.28 14.47
C SER A 276 -10.70 -1.07 15.09
N ASN A 277 -10.82 -2.35 14.72
CA ASN A 277 -11.93 -3.24 15.06
C ASN A 277 -13.31 -2.81 14.55
N GLN A 278 -13.41 -1.83 13.64
CA GLN A 278 -14.67 -1.49 13.01
C GLN A 278 -15.16 -2.67 12.15
N GLU A 279 -16.37 -3.17 12.43
CA GLU A 279 -17.01 -4.20 11.63
C GLU A 279 -17.44 -3.64 10.26
N MET A 280 -17.13 -4.42 9.23
CA MET A 280 -17.55 -4.27 7.86
C MET A 280 -18.20 -5.57 7.41
N GLN A 281 -19.06 -5.49 6.40
CA GLN A 281 -19.83 -6.64 5.92
C GLN A 281 -19.74 -6.77 4.40
N ILE A 282 -19.77 -8.00 3.89
CA ILE A 282 -19.84 -8.33 2.46
C ILE A 282 -21.15 -9.06 2.22
N TRP A 283 -21.92 -8.53 1.28
CA TRP A 283 -23.26 -8.99 0.97
C TRP A 283 -23.39 -9.39 -0.50
N TYR A 284 -24.31 -10.32 -0.74
CA TYR A 284 -24.91 -10.50 -2.05
C TYR A 284 -26.08 -9.52 -2.22
N GLY A 285 -26.17 -8.84 -3.35
CA GLY A 285 -27.05 -7.68 -3.54
C GLY A 285 -28.52 -7.96 -3.24
N GLN A 286 -29.04 -9.11 -3.65
CA GLN A 286 -30.44 -9.51 -3.40
C GLN A 286 -30.71 -9.82 -1.93
N ASP A 287 -29.75 -10.43 -1.22
CA ASP A 287 -29.79 -10.66 0.23
C ASP A 287 -29.71 -9.33 0.99
N TRP A 288 -28.80 -8.45 0.60
CA TRP A 288 -28.60 -7.13 1.21
C TRP A 288 -29.88 -6.30 1.29
N ILE A 289 -30.67 -6.31 0.21
CA ILE A 289 -31.92 -5.54 0.11
C ILE A 289 -33.17 -6.31 0.56
N ASP A 290 -32.99 -7.58 0.98
CA ASP A 290 -34.01 -8.57 1.31
C ASP A 290 -35.06 -8.72 0.17
N ARG A 291 -34.61 -8.91 -1.09
CA ARG A 291 -35.49 -9.06 -2.27
C ARG A 291 -34.99 -10.05 -3.31
N GLY A 292 -35.90 -10.92 -3.75
CA GLY A 292 -35.64 -11.85 -4.84
C GLY A 292 -34.61 -12.92 -4.47
N GLU A 293 -34.59 -13.32 -3.21
CA GLU A 293 -33.57 -14.23 -2.65
C GLU A 293 -34.09 -15.65 -2.33
N GLU A 294 -35.39 -15.90 -2.47
CA GLU A 294 -36.04 -17.15 -2.02
C GLU A 294 -35.40 -18.40 -2.67
N ASP A 295 -35.14 -18.32 -3.97
CA ASP A 295 -34.54 -19.39 -4.77
C ASP A 295 -33.03 -19.20 -5.00
N ASN A 296 -32.41 -18.29 -4.24
CA ASN A 296 -30.96 -18.15 -4.22
C ASN A 296 -30.32 -19.31 -3.46
N SER A 297 -29.07 -19.59 -3.80
CA SER A 297 -28.28 -20.63 -3.15
C SER A 297 -26.78 -20.39 -3.26
N GLY A 298 -26.03 -21.12 -2.44
CA GLY A 298 -24.57 -21.09 -2.44
C GLY A 298 -23.98 -20.05 -1.51
N LYS A 299 -22.67 -20.16 -1.36
CA LYS A 299 -21.82 -19.30 -0.54
C LYS A 299 -20.49 -19.14 -1.27
N THR A 300 -19.92 -17.95 -1.25
CA THR A 300 -18.57 -17.68 -1.77
C THR A 300 -17.69 -17.13 -0.66
N CYS A 301 -16.39 -17.40 -0.74
CA CYS A 301 -15.39 -17.08 0.27
C CYS A 301 -14.24 -16.30 -0.36
N VAL A 302 -13.82 -15.22 0.31
CA VAL A 302 -12.85 -14.26 -0.22
C VAL A 302 -11.81 -13.86 0.81
N ASP A 303 -10.62 -13.52 0.34
CA ASP A 303 -9.69 -12.68 1.10
C ASP A 303 -10.02 -11.20 0.82
N VAL A 304 -9.92 -10.37 1.85
CA VAL A 304 -10.21 -8.93 1.82
C VAL A 304 -8.91 -8.16 2.00
N TYR A 305 -8.67 -7.20 1.12
CA TYR A 305 -7.52 -6.32 1.18
C TYR A 305 -7.97 -4.87 1.12
N ALA A 306 -7.28 -3.98 1.83
CA ALA A 306 -7.52 -2.54 1.79
C ALA A 306 -6.27 -1.79 1.35
N TRP A 307 -6.49 -0.70 0.60
CA TRP A 307 -5.46 0.28 0.27
C TRP A 307 -5.62 1.50 1.17
N TYR A 308 -4.71 1.66 2.14
CA TYR A 308 -4.66 2.87 2.98
C TYR A 308 -3.93 4.00 2.27
N GLU A 309 -4.25 5.25 2.61
CA GLU A 309 -3.49 6.41 2.12
C GLU A 309 -2.00 6.33 2.47
#